data_AF-A0A3L7NWP8-F1
#
_entry.id   AF-A0A3L7NWP8-F1
#
_cell.length_a   1.000
_cell.length_b   1.000
_cell.length_c   1.000
_cell.angle_alpha   90.00
_cell.angle_beta   90.00
_cell.angle_gamma   90.00
#
_symmetry.space_group_name_H-M   'P 1'
#
loop_
_entity.id
_entity.type
_entity.pdbx_description
1 polymer ?
#
loop_
_entity_poly.entity_id
_entity_poly.type
_entity_poly.pdbx_seq_one_letter_code
_entity_poly.pdbx_strand_id
1 'polypeptide(L)' 'ANHNLDIHPYLRDVIEKVPVLMAEGKPLDGLLPDQWALANPDKVLLNRDLENRQAQERKNKKRTARRTATV' A
#
# COMPACT_ATOMS: atom_id res chain seq x y z
N ALA A 1 9.85 6.74 6.41
CA ALA A 1 8.63 6.12 6.97
C ALA A 1 7.99 5.27 5.88
N ASN A 2 7.54 4.04 6.14
CA ASN A 2 6.78 3.27 5.16
C ASN A 2 5.37 3.84 5.12
N HIS A 3 5.01 4.56 4.06
CA HIS A 3 3.72 5.26 3.96
C HIS A 3 2.53 4.32 3.69
N ASN A 4 2.76 3.00 3.56
CA ASN A 4 1.72 1.98 3.35
C ASN A 4 0.67 2.41 2.30
N LEU A 5 1.13 2.99 1.19
CA LEU A 5 0.27 3.44 0.10
C LEU A 5 -0.14 2.26 -0.78
N ASP A 6 -1.35 2.32 -1.34
CA ASP A 6 -1.63 1.55 -2.54
C ASP A 6 -0.80 2.13 -3.70
N ILE A 7 0.12 1.31 -4.20
CA ILE A 7 1.12 1.70 -5.19
C ILE A 7 0.45 1.99 -6.54
N HIS A 8 -0.63 1.29 -6.88
CA HIS A 8 -1.29 1.43 -8.18
C HIS A 8 -1.94 2.80 -8.40
N PRO A 9 -2.83 3.29 -7.51
CA PRO A 9 -3.40 4.62 -7.67
C PRO A 9 -2.37 5.73 -7.44
N TYR A 10 -1.39 5.53 -6.57
CA TYR A 10 -0.31 6.50 -6.37
C TYR A 10 0.50 6.70 -7.66
N LEU A 11 1.00 5.61 -8.27
CA LEU A 11 1.77 5.70 -9.51
C LEU A 11 0.94 6.23 -10.67
N ARG A 12 -0.34 5.89 -10.75
CA ARG A 12 -1.25 6.46 -11.76
C ARG A 12 -1.32 7.97 -11.64
N ASP A 13 -1.57 8.49 -10.44
CA ASP A 13 -1.63 9.93 -10.19
C ASP A 13 -0.30 10.63 -10.51
N VAL A 14 0.84 10.01 -10.17
CA VAL A 14 2.16 10.54 -10.50
C VAL A 14 2.36 10.62 -12.01
N ILE A 15 2.05 9.56 -12.76
CA ILE A 15 2.21 9.52 -14.22
C ILE A 15 1.30 10.54 -14.91
N GLU A 16 0.06 10.70 -14.43
CA GLU A 16 -0.91 11.63 -15.01
C GLU A 16 -0.60 13.10 -14.66
N LYS A 17 -0.18 13.38 -13.42
CA LYS A 17 -0.05 14.76 -12.91
C LYS A 17 1.35 15.37 -13.08
N VAL A 18 2.43 14.57 -13.07
CA VAL A 18 3.79 15.10 -13.22
C VAL A 18 3.97 15.89 -14.53
N PRO A 19 3.56 15.40 -15.72
CA PRO A 19 3.72 16.15 -16.96
C PRO A 19 2.98 17.49 -16.95
N VAL A 20 1.79 17.51 -16.36
CA VAL A 20 0.95 18.72 -16.27
C VAL A 20 1.58 19.74 -15.33
N LEU A 21 1.98 19.32 -14.12
CA LEU A 21 2.58 20.22 -13.13
C LEU A 21 3.93 20.77 -13.60
N MET A 22 4.73 19.95 -14.28
CA MET A 22 5.99 20.37 -14.91
C MET A 22 5.75 21.42 -16.00
N ALA A 23 4.76 21.22 -16.87
CA ALA A 23 4.40 22.16 -17.93
C ALA A 23 3.86 23.49 -17.37
N GLU A 24 3.16 23.45 -16.25
CA GLU A 24 2.61 24.62 -15.56
C GLU A 24 3.60 25.28 -14.58
N GLY A 25 4.82 24.73 -14.43
CA GLY A 25 5.82 25.22 -13.48
C GLY A 25 5.41 25.12 -12.00
N LYS A 26 4.46 24.22 -11.69
CA LYS A 26 3.93 24.01 -10.35
C LYS A 26 4.78 23.04 -9.53
N PRO A 27 4.84 23.20 -8.20
CA PRO A 27 5.58 22.29 -7.33
C PRO A 27 4.99 20.88 -7.36
N LEU A 28 5.87 19.88 -7.29
CA LEU A 28 5.51 18.46 -7.25
C LEU A 28 5.31 17.94 -5.82
N ASP A 29 5.46 18.79 -4.81
CA ASP A 29 5.46 18.39 -3.39
C ASP A 29 4.16 17.68 -2.99
N GLY A 30 3.02 18.03 -3.59
CA GLY A 30 1.74 17.35 -3.36
C GLY A 30 1.67 15.91 -3.88
N LEU A 31 2.63 15.49 -4.71
CA LEU A 31 2.79 14.12 -5.18
C LEU A 31 3.82 13.34 -4.36
N LEU A 32 4.46 13.97 -3.37
CA LEU A 32 5.31 13.22 -2.45
C LEU A 32 4.44 12.19 -1.70
N PRO A 33 4.97 10.99 -1.42
CA PRO A 33 4.19 9.91 -0.82
C PRO A 33 3.43 10.30 0.45
N ASP A 34 4.04 11.10 1.32
CA ASP A 34 3.46 11.61 2.56
C ASP A 34 2.33 12.61 2.31
N GLN A 35 2.56 13.59 1.43
CA GLN A 35 1.56 14.60 1.09
C GLN A 35 0.39 14.01 0.31
N TRP A 36 0.67 13.08 -0.60
CA TRP A 36 -0.34 12.37 -1.36
C TRP A 36 -1.19 11.47 -0.45
N ALA A 37 -0.58 10.81 0.55
CA ALA A 37 -1.30 10.03 1.56
C ALA A 37 -2.28 10.89 2.37
N LEU A 38 -1.87 12.10 2.74
CA LEU A 38 -2.72 13.05 3.46
C LEU A 38 -3.93 13.49 2.63
N ALA A 39 -3.73 13.66 1.32
CA ALA A 39 -4.80 14.04 0.39
C ALA A 39 -5.70 12.86 -0.03
N ASN A 40 -5.21 11.61 0.04
CA ASN A 40 -5.93 10.39 -0.36
C ASN A 40 -5.94 9.34 0.78
N PRO A 41 -6.56 9.64 1.94
CA PRO A 41 -6.55 8.75 3.09
C PRO A 41 -7.24 7.40 2.82
N ASP A 42 -8.18 7.37 1.89
CA ASP A 42 -8.89 6.18 1.39
C ASP A 42 -7.99 5.20 0.62
N LYS A 43 -6.86 5.68 0.10
CA LYS A 43 -5.90 4.91 -0.69
C LYS A 43 -4.64 4.52 0.09
N VAL A 44 -4.63 4.85 1.39
CA VAL A 44 -3.62 4.38 2.33
C VAL A 44 -4.03 2.98 2.81
N LEU A 45 -3.21 1.98 2.49
CA LEU A 45 -3.44 0.58 2.86
C LEU A 45 -3.22 0.37 4.36
N LEU A 46 -4.25 0.60 5.16
CA LEU A 46 -4.40 -0.01 6.50
C LEU A 46 -4.45 -1.56 6.42
N ASN A 47 -4.73 -2.11 5.23
CA ASN A 47 -5.05 -3.51 5.01
C ASN A 47 -3.84 -4.46 4.93
N ARG A 48 -2.62 -3.99 4.67
CA ARG A 48 -1.48 -4.89 4.49
C ARG A 48 -1.09 -5.63 5.77
N ASP A 49 -1.27 -5.01 6.93
CA ASP A 49 -1.11 -5.69 8.23
C ASP A 49 -2.20 -6.72 8.47
N LEU A 50 -3.42 -6.43 8.04
CA LEU A 50 -4.57 -7.34 8.11
C LEU A 50 -4.38 -8.54 7.18
N GLU A 51 -3.92 -8.31 5.95
CA GLU A 51 -3.56 -9.35 4.99
C GLU A 51 -2.37 -10.18 5.44
N ASN A 52 -1.35 -9.56 6.02
CA ASN A 52 -0.21 -10.27 6.61
C ASN A 52 -0.64 -11.14 7.79
N ARG A 53 -1.51 -10.64 8.68
CA ARG A 53 -2.10 -11.43 9.78
C ARG A 53 -2.89 -12.60 9.24
N GLN A 54 -3.77 -12.39 8.26
CA GLN A 54 -4.53 -13.47 7.62
C GLN A 54 -3.63 -14.49 6.93
N ALA A 55 -2.57 -14.06 6.23
CA ALA A 55 -1.60 -14.95 5.61
C ALA A 55 -0.82 -15.78 6.65
N GLN A 56 -0.46 -15.16 7.77
CA GLN A 56 0.24 -15.83 8.87
C GLN A 56 -0.69 -16.83 9.58
N GLU A 57 -1.95 -16.49 9.80
CA GLU A 57 -2.95 -17.42 10.34
C GLU A 57 -3.17 -18.62 9.41
N ARG A 58 -3.26 -18.41 8.09
CA ARG A 58 -3.36 -19.49 7.10
C ARG A 58 -2.15 -20.42 7.17
N LYS A 59 -0.93 -19.87 7.30
CA LYS A 59 0.30 -20.66 7.47
C LYS A 59 0.29 -21.44 8.79
N ASN A 60 -0.13 -20.82 9.89
CA ASN A 60 -0.21 -21.46 11.20
C ASN A 60 -1.22 -22.60 11.19
N LYS A 61 -2.43 -22.39 10.65
CA LYS A 61 -3.45 -23.44 10.47
C LYS A 61 -2.92 -24.64 9.69
N LYS A 62 -2.20 -24.40 8.58
CA LYS A 62 -1.56 -25.48 7.80
C LYS A 62 -0.49 -26.24 8.61
N ARG A 63 0.28 -25.56 9.46
CA ARG A 63 1.30 -26.19 10.32
C ARG A 63 0.67 -27.04 11.42
N THR A 64 -0.38 -26.55 12.08
CA THR A 64 -1.12 -27.35 13.09
C THR A 64 -1.79 -28.56 12.47
N ALA A 65 -2.44 -28.43 11.32
CA ALA A 65 -3.08 -29.54 10.63
C ALA A 65 -2.09 -30.66 10.25
N ARG A 66 -0.87 -30.30 9.86
CA ARG A 66 0.20 -31.30 9.62
C ARG A 66 0.63 -31.99 10.91
N ARG A 67 0.81 -31.24 12.01
CA ARG A 67 1.21 -31.82 13.31
C ARG A 67 0.18 -32.81 13.85
N THR A 68 -1.11 -32.52 13.72
CA THR A 68 -2.19 -33.42 14.16
C THR A 68 -2.41 -34.61 13.23
N ALA A 69 -1.97 -34.55 11.97
CA ALA A 69 -2.10 -35.67 11.03
C ALA A 69 -0.91 -36.66 11.08
N THR A 70 0.15 -36.33 11.84
CA THR A 70 1.35 -37.18 11.96
C THR A 70 1.45 -37.87 13.34
N VAL A 71 0.41 -37.74 14.16
CA VAL A 71 0.20 -38.45 15.44
C VAL A 71 -1.00 -39.36 15.26
#